data_AF-X1VN15-F1
#
_entry.id   AF-X1VN15-F1
#
_cell.length_a   1.000
_cell.length_b   1.000
_cell.length_c   1.000
_cell.angle_alpha   90.00
_cell.angle_beta   90.00
_cell.angle_gamma   90.00
#
_symmetry.space_group_name_H-M   'P 1'
#
loop_
_entity.id
_entity.type
_entity.pdbx_description
1 polymer ?
#
loop_
_entity_poly.entity_id
_entity_poly.type
_entity_poly.pdbx_seq_one_letter_code
_entity_poly.pdbx_strand_id
1 'polypeptide(L)' 'MKQVVKLSAFILLAIGTFGLLINEFIFDWGSTATLTFAVVNVVGFATLAFANWGMK' A
#
# COMPACT_ATOMS: atom_id res chain seq x y z
N MET A 1 -9.05 -9.69 -15.24
CA MET A 1 -7.71 -9.13 -14.96
C MET A 1 -7.78 -7.78 -14.25
N LYS A 2 -8.31 -6.72 -14.88
CA LYS A 2 -8.35 -5.35 -14.31
C LYS A 2 -8.97 -5.25 -12.90
N GLN A 3 -10.09 -5.94 -12.64
CA GLN A 3 -10.70 -5.95 -11.29
C GLN A 3 -9.81 -6.61 -10.24
N VAL A 4 -9.15 -7.73 -10.58
CA VAL A 4 -8.25 -8.44 -9.65
C VAL A 4 -7.05 -7.55 -9.29
N VAL A 5 -6.47 -6.85 -10.28
CA VAL A 5 -5.37 -5.91 -10.06
C VAL A 5 -5.80 -4.71 -9.22
N LYS A 6 -7.02 -4.19 -9.43
CA LYS A 6 -7.56 -3.12 -8.58
C LYS A 6 -7.75 -3.60 -7.14
N LEU A 7 -8.29 -4.80 -6.96
CA LEU A 7 -8.52 -5.38 -5.63
C LEU A 7 -7.20 -5.62 -4.90
N SER A 8 -6.20 -6.20 -5.58
CA SER A 8 -4.89 -6.42 -4.97
C SER A 8 -4.18 -5.11 -4.61
N ALA A 9 -4.27 -4.09 -5.46
CA ALA A 9 -3.75 -2.76 -5.17
C ALA A 9 -4.42 -2.14 -3.93
N PHE A 10 -5.74 -2.29 -3.80
CA PHE A 10 -6.49 -1.79 -2.66
C PHE A 10 -6.11 -2.50 -1.35
N ILE A 11 -5.91 -3.82 -1.41
CA ILE A 11 -5.43 -4.60 -0.26
C ILE A 11 -4.01 -4.16 0.14
N LEU A 12 -3.12 -3.92 -0.83
CA LEU A 12 -1.77 -3.42 -0.56
C LEU A 12 -1.81 -2.07 0.17
N LEU A 13 -2.66 -1.15 -0.27
CA LEU A 13 -2.85 0.16 0.35
C LEU A 13 -3.41 0.05 1.77
N ALA A 14 -4.38 -0.83 1.98
CA ALA A 14 -4.93 -1.09 3.30
C ALA A 14 -3.85 -1.60 4.25
N ILE A 15 -3.06 -2.61 3.84
CA ILE A 15 -1.98 -3.17 4.65
C ILE A 15 -0.91 -2.11 4.94
N GLY A 16 -0.45 -1.36 3.94
CA GLY A 16 0.53 -0.30 4.14
C GLY A 16 0.02 0.78 5.09
N THR A 17 -1.23 1.22 4.93
CA THR A 17 -1.81 2.29 5.75
C THR A 17 -2.02 1.84 7.19
N PHE A 18 -2.65 0.67 7.40
CA PHE A 18 -2.80 0.12 8.74
C PHE A 18 -1.45 -0.17 9.37
N GLY A 19 -0.48 -0.68 8.61
CA GLY A 19 0.88 -0.90 9.09
C GLY A 19 1.56 0.39 9.56
N LEU A 20 1.44 1.50 8.82
CA LEU A 20 1.95 2.80 9.25
C LEU A 20 1.30 3.27 10.55
N LEU A 21 -0.04 3.20 10.63
CA LEU A 21 -0.78 3.63 11.81
C LEU A 21 -0.41 2.77 13.03
N ILE A 22 -0.41 1.45 12.87
CA ILE A 22 -0.09 0.52 13.95
C ILE A 22 1.37 0.69 14.40
N ASN A 23 2.29 0.91 13.46
CA ASN A 23 3.69 1.16 13.79
C ASN A 23 3.83 2.43 14.63
N GLU A 24 3.23 3.55 14.20
CA GLU A 24 3.39 4.83 14.87
C GLU A 24 2.62 4.92 16.20
N PHE A 25 1.42 4.33 16.27
CA PHE A 25 0.53 4.51 17.43
C PHE A 25 0.58 3.38 18.47
N ILE A 26 1.07 2.19 18.11
CA ILE A 26 0.97 1.01 18.99
C ILE A 26 2.35 0.41 19.28
N PHE A 27 3.14 0.14 18.24
CA PHE A 27 4.31 -0.73 18.38
C PHE A 27 5.67 -0.04 18.37
N ASP A 28 5.77 1.16 17.79
CA ASP A 28 7.01 1.93 17.60
C ASP A 28 8.20 1.05 17.15
N TRP A 29 8.02 0.27 16.07
CA TRP A 29 9.12 -0.54 15.50
C TRP A 29 10.19 0.31 14.81
N GLY A 30 10.09 1.63 14.93
CA GLY A 30 11.03 2.61 14.42
C GLY A 30 10.91 2.88 12.92
N SER A 31 11.86 3.69 12.43
CA SER A 31 11.83 4.29 11.09
C SER A 31 11.88 3.26 9.95
N THR A 32 12.55 2.11 10.15
CA THR A 32 12.65 1.05 9.14
C THR A 32 11.29 0.44 8.81
N ALA A 33 10.45 0.22 9.82
CA ALA A 33 9.09 -0.28 9.62
C ALA A 33 8.22 0.76 8.90
N THR A 34 8.30 2.03 9.31
CA THR A 34 7.62 3.15 8.65
C THR A 34 8.02 3.24 7.17
N LEU A 35 9.31 3.15 6.85
CA LEU A 35 9.79 3.19 5.48
C LEU A 35 9.25 2.00 4.66
N THR A 36 9.25 0.81 5.25
CA THR A 36 8.74 -0.40 4.59
C THR A 36 7.25 -0.26 4.24
N PHE A 37 6.41 0.17 5.19
CA PHE A 37 4.99 0.36 4.94
C PHE A 37 4.70 1.53 4.00
N ALA A 38 5.52 2.58 4.01
CA ALA A 38 5.44 3.67 3.05
C ALA A 38 5.72 3.18 1.62
N VAL A 39 6.75 2.36 1.42
CA VAL A 39 7.06 1.75 0.11
C VAL A 39 5.91 0.86 -0.36
N VAL A 40 5.33 0.05 0.53
CA VAL A 40 4.15 -0.77 0.21
C VAL A 40 2.98 0.11 -0.26
N ASN A 41 2.72 1.24 0.39
CA ASN A 41 1.71 2.20 -0.06
C ASN A 41 2.00 2.78 -1.45
N VAL A 42 3.25 3.19 -1.71
CA VAL A 42 3.65 3.73 -3.02
C VAL A 42 3.42 2.69 -4.12
N VAL A 43 3.80 1.44 -3.90
CA VAL A 43 3.58 0.33 -4.85
C VAL A 43 2.08 0.07 -5.05
N GLY A 44 1.28 0.12 -3.98
CA GLY A 44 -0.17 0.01 -4.03
C GLY A 44 -0.80 1.09 -4.91
N PHE A 45 -0.43 2.35 -4.71
CA PHE A 45 -0.90 3.48 -5.52
C PHE A 45 -0.45 3.37 -6.98
N ALA A 46 0.81 3.01 -7.23
CA ALA A 46 1.33 2.82 -8.59
C ALA A 46 0.56 1.72 -9.33
N THR A 47 0.26 0.61 -8.65
CA THR A 47 -0.52 -0.50 -9.22
C THR A 47 -1.96 -0.08 -9.50
N LEU A 48 -2.57 0.70 -8.60
CA LEU A 48 -3.92 1.23 -8.79
C LEU A 48 -3.99 2.23 -9.96
N ALA A 49 -2.97 3.08 -10.11
CA ALA A 49 -2.82 4.02 -11.21
C ALA A 49 -2.65 3.28 -12.54
N PHE A 50 -1.77 2.28 -12.59
CA PHE A 50 -1.62 1.43 -13.77
C PHE A 50 -2.92 0.71 -14.13
N ALA A 51 -3.64 0.19 -13.15
CA ALA A 51 -4.91 -0.49 -13.39
C ALA A 51 -6.03 0.43 -13.89
N ASN A 52 -5.98 1.74 -13.58
CA ASN A 52 -6.99 2.70 -14.03
C ASN A 52 -6.61 3.40 -15.33
N TRP A 53 -5.34 3.76 -15.51
CA TRP A 53 -4.88 4.59 -16.62
C TRP A 53 -4.03 3.84 -17.64
N GLY A 54 -3.24 2.85 -17.21
CA GLY A 54 -2.35 2.07 -18.09
C GLY A 54 -3.03 0.87 -18.75
N MET A 55 -3.88 0.15 -18.01
CA MET A 55 -4.74 -0.89 -18.55
C MET A 55 -6.04 -0.26 -19.07
N LYS A 56 -5.99 0.29 -20.28
CA LYS A 56 -7.19 0.71 -21.00
C LYS A 56 -7.87 -0.49 -21.63
#